data_AF-Q9LL36-F1
#
_entry.id   AF-Q9LL36-F1
#
_cell.length_a   1.000
_cell.length_b   1.000
_cell.length_c   1.000
_cell.angle_alpha   90.00
_cell.angle_beta   90.00
_cell.angle_gamma   90.00
#
_symmetry.space_group_name_H-M   'P 1'
#
loop_
_entity.id
_entity.type
_entity.pdbx_description
1 polymer ?
#
loop_
_entity_poly.entity_id
_entity_poly.type
_entity_poly.pdbx_seq_one_letter_code
_entity_poly.pdbx_strand_id
1 'polypeptide(L)' 'FPSIQKFITKGFVSEAESGKRLAQVVSDPSLTKSGVYWSWNKNSSSFENQLSEEASDVEKARKVWEVSEKLVGLA' A
#
# COMPACT_ATOMS: atom_id res chain seq x y z
N PHE A 1 3.38 5.18 19.84
CA PHE A 1 2.79 3.85 19.59
C PHE A 1 2.95 2.99 20.83
N PRO A 2 1.87 2.35 21.34
CA PRO A 2 1.96 1.45 22.48
C PRO A 2 2.98 0.32 22.23
N SER A 3 3.85 0.03 23.20
CA SER A 3 4.92 -0.98 23.07
C SER A 3 4.39 -2.37 22.70
N ILE A 4 3.20 -2.73 23.22
CA ILE A 4 2.50 -3.97 22.88
C ILE A 4 2.24 -4.05 21.38
N GLN A 5 1.69 -2.99 20.77
CA GLN A 5 1.42 -2.99 19.34
C GLN A 5 2.72 -3.03 18.51
N LYS A 6 3.77 -2.33 18.98
CA LYS A 6 5.06 -2.27 18.28
C LYS A 6 5.80 -3.62 18.22
N PHE A 7 5.72 -4.42 19.27
CA PHE A 7 6.52 -5.65 19.38
C PHE A 7 5.71 -6.95 19.29
N ILE A 8 4.39 -6.90 19.51
CA ILE A 8 3.51 -8.08 19.52
C ILE A 8 2.74 -8.21 18.20
N THR A 9 2.29 -7.10 17.60
CA THR A 9 1.65 -7.17 16.28
C THR A 9 2.75 -7.41 15.24
N LYS A 10 2.78 -8.61 14.69
CA LYS A 10 3.86 -9.11 13.83
C LYS A 10 4.01 -8.35 12.50
N GLY A 11 3.32 -7.23 12.30
CA GLY A 11 3.41 -6.36 11.12
C GLY A 11 4.27 -5.12 11.29
N PHE A 12 4.74 -4.80 12.51
CA PHE A 12 5.59 -3.62 12.71
C PHE A 12 6.95 -3.77 12.04
N VAL A 13 7.40 -2.69 11.39
CA VAL A 13 8.75 -2.50 10.85
C VAL A 13 9.27 -1.11 11.20
N SER A 14 10.60 -0.96 11.29
CA SER A 14 11.21 0.34 11.55
C SER A 14 11.05 1.29 10.35
N GLU A 15 11.16 2.59 10.60
CA GLU A 15 11.12 3.61 9.54
C GLU A 15 12.18 3.37 8.46
N ALA A 16 13.40 2.98 8.86
CA ALA A 16 14.48 2.65 7.94
C ALA A 16 14.15 1.44 7.04
N GLU A 17 13.52 0.41 7.60
CA GLU A 17 13.07 -0.76 6.84
C GLU A 17 11.92 -0.41 5.88
N SER A 18 10.95 0.40 6.33
CA SER A 18 9.89 0.93 5.47
C SER A 18 10.47 1.74 4.30
N GLY A 19 11.48 2.57 4.55
CA GLY A 19 12.15 3.36 3.52
C GLY A 19 12.84 2.48 2.46
N LYS A 20 13.49 1.38 2.87
CA LYS A 20 14.09 0.43 1.93
C LYS A 20 13.05 -0.24 1.04
N ARG A 21 11.88 -0.59 1.59
CA ARG A 21 10.78 -1.20 0.82
C ARG A 21 10.19 -0.23 -0.19
N LEU A 22 10.04 1.04 0.19
CA LEU A 22 9.64 2.09 -0.75
C LEU A 22 10.65 2.23 -1.89
N ALA A 23 11.95 2.31 -1.58
CA ALA A 23 13.00 2.37 -2.58
C ALA A 23 12.98 1.14 -3.50
N GLN A 24 12.68 -0.04 -2.98
CA GLN A 24 12.51 -1.26 -3.77
C GLN A 24 11.37 -1.11 -4.78
N VAL A 25 10.17 -0.71 -4.37
CA VAL A 25 9.03 -0.52 -5.29
C VAL A 25 9.35 0.47 -6.41
N VAL A 26 10.10 1.54 -6.09
CA VAL A 26 10.43 2.59 -7.06
C VAL A 26 11.48 2.15 -8.07
N SER A 27 12.45 1.32 -7.66
CA SER A 27 13.67 1.06 -8.43
C SER A 27 13.85 -0.37 -8.93
N ASP A 28 13.20 -1.36 -8.31
CA ASP A 28 13.38 -2.78 -8.62
C ASP A 28 12.61 -3.15 -9.90
N PRO A 29 13.30 -3.58 -10.98
CA PRO A 29 12.64 -3.95 -12.24
C PRO A 29 11.61 -5.09 -12.09
N SER A 30 11.73 -5.91 -11.05
CA SER A 30 10.77 -6.99 -10.76
C SER A 30 9.43 -6.49 -10.22
N LEU A 31 9.33 -5.23 -9.78
CA LEU A 31 8.14 -4.63 -9.16
C LEU A 31 7.44 -3.58 -10.06
N THR A 32 7.58 -3.72 -11.37
CA THR A 32 7.11 -2.76 -12.38
C THR A 32 5.65 -2.92 -12.82
N LYS A 33 4.96 -3.95 -12.32
CA LYS A 33 3.57 -4.23 -12.69
C LYS A 33 2.65 -3.13 -12.18
N SER A 34 1.85 -2.55 -13.08
CA SER A 34 0.85 -1.53 -12.74
C SER A 34 -0.42 -2.16 -12.14
N GLY A 35 -1.13 -1.39 -11.31
CA GLY A 35 -2.42 -1.78 -10.74
C GLY A 35 -2.36 -2.83 -9.62
N VAL A 36 -1.19 -3.03 -9.00
CA VAL A 36 -1.00 -4.03 -7.94
C VAL A 36 -0.68 -3.39 -6.59
N TYR A 37 -1.03 -4.09 -5.52
CA TYR A 37 -0.69 -3.71 -4.16
C TYR A 37 0.47 -4.57 -3.67
N TRP A 38 1.68 -4.02 -3.66
CA TRP A 38 2.85 -4.73 -3.15
C TRP A 38 2.80 -4.83 -1.62
N SER A 39 3.08 -6.02 -1.08
CA SER A 39 3.15 -6.29 0.35
C SER A 39 4.38 -7.12 0.71
N TRP A 40 4.77 -7.07 1.99
CA TRP A 40 5.92 -7.81 2.54
C TRP A 40 5.47 -8.61 3.75
N ASN A 41 6.04 -9.79 3.92
CA ASN A 41 5.93 -10.57 5.16
C ASN A 41 7.32 -10.74 5.79
N LYS A 42 7.41 -11.40 6.95
CA LYS A 42 8.68 -11.58 7.67
C LYS A 42 9.66 -12.54 6.99
N ASN A 43 9.17 -13.41 6.10
CA ASN A 43 9.89 -14.59 5.62
C ASN A 43 10.12 -14.59 4.09
N SER A 44 9.52 -13.66 3.34
CA SER A 44 9.62 -13.60 1.88
C SER A 44 9.91 -12.19 1.38
N SER A 45 10.41 -12.14 0.15
CA SER A 45 10.39 -10.96 -0.71
C SER A 45 8.97 -10.42 -0.92
N SER A 46 8.88 -9.24 -1.51
CA SER A 46 7.62 -8.59 -1.90
C SER A 46 6.71 -9.51 -2.71
N PHE A 47 5.39 -9.39 -2.51
CA PHE A 47 4.36 -10.13 -3.23
C PHE A 47 3.15 -9.25 -3.57
N GLU A 48 2.38 -9.66 -4.57
CA GLU A 48 1.11 -9.01 -4.92
C GLU A 48 0.02 -9.40 -3.92
N ASN A 49 -0.54 -8.41 -3.21
CA ASN A 49 -1.56 -8.62 -2.20
C ASN A 49 -2.95 -8.70 -2.81
N GLN A 50 -3.79 -9.58 -2.24
CA GLN A 50 -5.21 -9.62 -2.56
C GLN A 50 -5.92 -8.46 -1.86
N LEU A 51 -6.66 -7.68 -2.64
CA LEU A 51 -7.47 -6.57 -2.13
C LEU A 51 -8.75 -7.08 -1.46
N SER A 52 -9.25 -6.29 -0.51
CA SER A 52 -10.61 -6.46 -0.01
C SER A 52 -11.63 -6.10 -1.08
N GLU A 53 -12.85 -6.62 -0.97
CA GLU A 53 -13.96 -6.29 -1.88
C GLU A 53 -14.14 -4.78 -2.02
N GLU A 54 -14.12 -4.08 -0.88
CA GLU A 54 -14.24 -2.62 -0.80
C GLU A 54 -13.13 -1.89 -1.57
N ALA A 55 -11.88 -2.31 -1.41
CA ALA A 55 -10.74 -1.68 -2.09
C ALA A 55 -10.69 -2.03 -3.58
N SER A 56 -11.39 -3.08 -4.00
CA SER A 56 -11.50 -3.52 -5.40
C SER A 56 -12.75 -3.01 -6.13
N ASP A 57 -13.64 -2.25 -5.46
CA ASP A 57 -14.86 -1.70 -6.05
C ASP A 57 -14.54 -0.52 -6.99
N VAL A 58 -14.59 -0.80 -8.29
CA VAL A 58 -14.27 0.18 -9.36
C VAL A 58 -15.30 1.31 -9.42
N GLU A 59 -16.58 1.04 -9.19
CA GLU A 59 -17.62 2.08 -9.23
C GLU A 59 -17.48 3.05 -8.06
N LYS A 60 -17.09 2.52 -6.89
CA LYS A 60 -16.78 3.34 -5.73
C LYS A 60 -15.51 4.16 -5.95
N ALA A 61 -14.46 3.58 -6.51
CA ALA A 61 -13.23 4.30 -6.84
C ALA A 61 -13.51 5.47 -7.80
N ARG A 62 -14.34 5.26 -8.83
CA ARG A 62 -14.77 6.33 -9.76
C ARG A 62 -15.52 7.45 -9.04
N LYS A 63 -16.47 7.12 -8.17
CA LYS A 63 -17.21 8.14 -7.39
C LYS A 63 -16.29 8.93 -6.46
N VAL A 64 -15.34 8.27 -5.81
CA VAL A 64 -14.34 8.93 -4.95
C VAL A 64 -13.50 9.92 -5.75
N TRP A 65 -13.08 9.54 -6.96
CA TRP A 65 -12.37 10.42 -7.88
C TRP A 65 -13.18 11.68 -8.21
N GLU A 66 -14.40 11.51 -8.74
CA GLU A 66 -15.26 12.63 -9.17
C GLU A 66 -15.61 13.60 -8.04
N VAL A 67 -15.84 13.09 -6.84
CA VAL A 67 -16.11 13.92 -5.67
C VAL A 67 -14.84 14.64 -5.22
N SER A 68 -13.69 13.96 -5.21
CA SER A 68 -12.42 14.54 -4.78
C SER A 68 -11.97 15.67 -5.70
N GLU A 69 -12.05 15.49 -7.02
CA GLU A 69 -11.70 16.53 -8.01
C GLU A 69 -12.49 17.82 -7.77
N LYS A 70 -13.81 17.72 -7.54
CA LYS A 70 -14.66 18.87 -7.22
C LYS A 70 -14.25 19.55 -5.91
N LEU A 71 -13.91 18.76 -4.88
CA LEU A 71 -13.50 19.29 -3.58
C LEU A 71 -12.17 20.04 -3.63
N VAL A 72 -11.25 19.61 -4.50
CA VAL A 72 -9.95 20.27 -4.67
C VAL A 72 -9.95 21.32 -5.81
N GLY A 73 -11.11 21.61 -6.41
CA GLY A 73 -11.26 22.63 -7.44
C GLY A 73 -10.58 22.32 -8.76
N LEU A 74 -10.39 21.03 -9.07
CA LEU A 74 -9.85 20.56 -10.35
C LEU A 74 -10.94 20.24 -11.38
N ALA A 75 -12.21 20.36 -10.99
CA ALA A 75 -13.41 20.13 -11.80
C ALA A 75 -14.45 21.24 -11.61
#